data_AF-A0A1E3QY65-F1
#
_entry.id   AF-A0A1E3QY65-F1
#
_cell.length_a   1.000
_cell.length_b   1.000
_cell.length_c   1.000
_cell.angle_alpha   90.00
_cell.angle_beta   90.00
_cell.angle_gamma   90.00
#
_symmetry.space_group_name_H-M   'P 1'
#
loop_
_entity.id
_entity.type
_entity.pdbx_description
1 polymer ?
#
loop_
_entity_poly.entity_id
_entity_poly.type
_entity_poly.pdbx_seq_one_letter_code
_entity_poly.pdbx_strand_id
1 'polypeptide(L)'
;ELKNRIMEIEENNEIATIALARTKSSIKRLRLEYSVLTEKLEQNVILDEIDSEFNVASIYDANTINGAKYRDPSIPKRPTNPYLQFCEVEKDNTKKTISNFADLSKELAKKWKALTKEESKPYYNLYEEDKARYHRDMVAYSAK
;
A
#
# COMPACT_ATOMS: atom_id res chain seq x y z
N GLU A 1 30.73 -46.40 -40.48
CA GLU A 1 31.09 -45.02 -40.07
C GLU A 1 29.96 -44.02 -40.31
N LEU A 2 29.56 -43.77 -41.56
CA LEU A 2 28.49 -42.80 -41.87
C LEU A 2 27.13 -43.09 -41.22
N LYS A 3 26.70 -44.36 -41.14
CA LYS A 3 25.44 -44.73 -40.48
C LYS A 3 25.42 -44.38 -38.99
N ASN A 4 26.54 -44.62 -38.29
CA ASN A 4 26.66 -44.28 -36.87
C ASN A 4 26.64 -42.76 -36.69
N ARG A 5 27.26 -42.01 -37.62
CA ARG A 5 27.24 -40.54 -37.61
C ARG A 5 25.84 -39.97 -37.85
N ILE A 6 25.04 -40.59 -38.73
CA ILE A 6 23.64 -40.20 -38.96
C ILE A 6 22.82 -40.39 -37.70
N MET A 7 22.91 -41.56 -37.06
CA MET A 7 22.20 -41.83 -35.81
C MET A 7 22.56 -40.84 -34.70
N GLU A 8 23.85 -40.52 -34.55
CA GLU A 8 24.31 -39.54 -33.56
C GLU A 8 23.75 -38.13 -33.83
N ILE A 9 23.64 -37.74 -35.10
CA ILE A 9 23.04 -36.45 -35.47
C ILE A 9 21.53 -36.44 -35.18
N GLU A 10 20.83 -37.53 -35.45
CA GLU A 10 19.40 -37.66 -35.16
C GLU A 10 19.13 -37.58 -33.66
N GLU A 11 19.90 -38.29 -32.84
CA GLU A 11 19.79 -38.23 -31.38
C GLU A 11 20.06 -36.81 -30.84
N ASN A 12 21.09 -36.14 -31.35
CA ASN A 12 21.39 -34.74 -30.99
C ASN A 12 20.26 -33.79 -31.39
N ASN A 13 19.64 -34.00 -32.56
CA ASN A 13 18.50 -33.20 -33.02
C ASN A 13 17.26 -33.42 -32.14
N GLU A 14 17.01 -34.64 -31.68
CA GLU A 14 15.92 -34.94 -30.74
C GLU A 14 16.13 -34.23 -29.40
N ILE A 15 17.34 -34.31 -28.84
CA ILE A 15 17.71 -33.61 -27.59
C ILE A 15 17.52 -32.10 -27.75
N ALA A 16 17.99 -31.52 -28.85
CA ALA A 16 17.83 -30.10 -29.15
C ALA A 16 16.35 -29.71 -29.27
N THR A 17 15.53 -30.54 -29.90
CA THR A 17 14.08 -30.32 -30.03
C THR A 17 13.38 -30.30 -28.67
N ILE A 18 13.73 -31.24 -27.79
CA ILE A 18 13.20 -31.30 -26.42
C ILE A 18 13.62 -30.05 -25.63
N ALA A 19 14.88 -29.62 -25.74
CA ALA A 19 15.36 -28.39 -25.11
C ALA A 19 14.60 -27.14 -25.63
N LEU A 20 14.34 -27.09 -26.93
CA LEU A 20 13.58 -26.01 -27.57
C LEU A 20 12.11 -25.99 -27.08
N ALA A 21 11.49 -27.16 -26.91
CA ALA A 21 10.15 -27.26 -26.34
C ALA A 21 10.11 -26.76 -24.87
N ARG A 22 11.09 -27.14 -24.05
CA ARG A 22 11.21 -26.69 -22.65
C ARG A 22 11.41 -25.18 -22.53
N THR A 23 12.29 -24.61 -23.35
CA THR A 23 12.53 -23.16 -23.38
C THR A 23 11.29 -22.40 -23.83
N LYS A 24 10.55 -22.88 -24.85
CA LYS A 24 9.26 -22.29 -25.25
C LYS A 24 8.24 -22.29 -24.11
N SER A 25 8.11 -23.39 -23.38
CA SER A 25 7.23 -23.46 -22.20
C SER A 25 7.66 -22.50 -21.10
N SER A 26 8.97 -22.39 -20.84
CA SER A 26 9.53 -21.44 -19.87
C SER A 26 9.23 -19.99 -20.26
N ILE A 27 9.42 -19.63 -21.53
CA ILE A 27 9.07 -18.29 -22.06
C ILE A 27 7.57 -18.01 -21.90
N LYS A 28 6.70 -18.99 -22.20
CA LYS A 28 5.26 -18.83 -22.02
C LYS A 28 4.91 -18.58 -20.54
N ARG A 29 5.56 -19.29 -19.62
CA ARG A 29 5.40 -19.07 -18.18
C ARG A 29 5.85 -17.67 -17.77
N LEU A 30 7.04 -17.24 -18.21
CA LEU A 30 7.57 -15.91 -17.92
C LEU A 30 6.70 -14.80 -18.49
N ARG A 31 6.10 -14.99 -19.68
CA ARG A 31 5.14 -14.04 -20.26
C ARG A 31 3.86 -13.94 -19.43
N LEU A 32 3.34 -15.08 -18.95
CA LEU A 32 2.18 -15.08 -18.05
C LEU A 32 2.51 -14.39 -16.73
N GLU A 33 3.66 -14.74 -16.13
CA GLU A 33 4.16 -14.11 -14.91
C GLU A 33 4.31 -12.59 -15.10
N TYR A 34 4.88 -12.14 -16.22
CA TYR A 34 4.97 -10.72 -16.56
C TYR A 34 3.59 -10.06 -16.68
N SER A 35 2.64 -10.71 -17.36
CA SER A 35 1.26 -10.21 -17.47
C SER A 35 0.61 -10.05 -16.10
N VAL A 36 0.75 -11.06 -15.23
CA VAL A 36 0.22 -11.04 -13.86
C VAL A 36 0.94 -10.00 -13.01
N LEU A 37 2.26 -9.85 -13.15
CA LEU A 37 3.02 -8.83 -12.43
C LEU A 37 2.66 -7.42 -12.90
N THR A 38 2.41 -7.23 -14.19
CA THR A 38 1.97 -5.94 -14.75
C THR A 38 0.57 -5.61 -14.27
N GLU A 39 -0.37 -6.57 -14.31
CA GLU A 39 -1.71 -6.40 -13.73
C GLU A 39 -1.63 -6.15 -12.22
N LYS A 40 -0.78 -6.86 -11.49
CA LYS A 40 -0.52 -6.59 -10.07
C LYS A 40 0.11 -5.24 -9.85
N LEU A 41 0.95 -4.74 -10.75
CA LEU A 41 1.51 -3.39 -10.69
C LEU A 41 0.45 -2.35 -11.02
N GLU A 42 -0.47 -2.60 -11.95
CA GLU A 42 -1.60 -1.72 -12.21
C GLU A 42 -2.56 -1.73 -11.02
N GLN A 43 -2.86 -2.90 -10.46
CA GLN A 43 -3.62 -3.07 -9.21
C GLN A 43 -2.86 -2.52 -8.01
N ASN A 44 -1.53 -2.54 -8.00
CA ASN A 44 -0.69 -1.92 -6.97
C ASN A 44 -0.43 -0.45 -7.22
N VAL A 45 -0.63 0.08 -8.42
CA VAL A 45 -0.70 1.51 -8.67
C VAL A 45 -2.08 2.00 -8.22
N ILE A 46 -3.12 1.20 -8.46
CA ILE A 46 -4.44 1.38 -7.86
C ILE A 46 -4.38 1.18 -6.34
N LEU A 47 -3.57 0.24 -5.83
CA LEU A 47 -3.36 0.04 -4.40
C LEU A 47 -2.30 0.97 -3.83
N ASP A 48 -1.39 1.60 -4.57
CA ASP A 48 -0.46 2.63 -4.05
C ASP A 48 -1.19 3.98 -4.00
N GLU A 49 -2.16 4.20 -4.90
CA GLU A 49 -3.20 5.22 -4.71
C GLU A 49 -4.00 4.97 -3.42
N ILE A 50 -4.19 3.71 -3.00
CA ILE A 50 -4.93 3.31 -1.79
C ILE A 50 -4.03 3.07 -0.54
N ASP A 51 -2.75 2.70 -0.67
CA ASP A 51 -1.81 2.25 0.38
C ASP A 51 -0.71 3.29 0.66
N SER A 52 -0.63 4.34 -0.16
CA SER A 52 -0.20 5.66 0.34
C SER A 52 -0.99 6.07 1.61
N GLU A 53 -2.15 5.45 1.87
CA GLU A 53 -2.95 5.66 3.09
C GLU A 53 -2.73 4.61 4.19
N PHE A 54 -2.04 3.50 3.91
CA PHE A 54 -2.00 2.36 4.81
C PHE A 54 -0.64 1.63 4.94
N ASN A 55 0.49 2.27 4.59
CA ASN A 55 1.78 1.79 5.09
C ASN A 55 1.94 2.09 6.59
N VAL A 56 1.26 1.29 7.42
CA VAL A 56 1.36 1.32 8.88
C VAL A 56 2.72 0.78 9.37
N ALA A 57 3.45 0.04 8.54
CA ALA A 57 4.76 -0.52 8.90
C ALA A 57 5.88 0.54 9.01
N SER A 58 5.79 1.69 8.34
CA SER A 58 6.65 2.85 8.65
C SER A 58 6.10 3.76 9.76
N ILE A 59 4.86 3.51 10.21
CA ILE A 59 4.16 4.36 11.20
C ILE A 59 4.52 3.96 12.64
N TYR A 60 5.04 2.76 12.87
CA TYR A 60 5.69 2.39 14.14
C TYR A 60 7.17 2.09 13.94
N ASP A 61 7.94 3.15 13.69
CA ASP A 61 9.25 3.23 14.32
C ASP A 61 9.01 3.10 15.83
N ALA A 62 9.30 1.91 16.37
CA ALA A 62 9.08 1.48 17.75
C ALA A 62 9.89 2.27 18.81
N ASN A 63 10.25 3.52 18.53
CA ASN A 63 11.05 4.40 19.38
C ASN A 63 10.37 5.74 19.72
N THR A 64 9.11 5.99 19.32
CA THR A 64 8.47 7.32 19.54
C THR A 64 7.75 7.47 20.89
N ILE A 65 7.90 6.52 21.81
CA ILE A 65 7.40 6.70 23.19
C ILE A 65 8.45 7.38 24.09
N ASN A 66 9.70 7.56 23.62
CA ASN A 66 10.75 8.24 24.38
C ASN A 66 11.55 9.23 23.50
N GLY A 67 11.29 10.53 23.68
CA GLY A 67 12.16 11.61 23.22
C GLY A 67 11.69 12.28 21.94
N ALA A 68 11.25 13.54 22.08
CA ALA A 68 11.08 14.48 20.99
C ALA A 68 12.41 14.67 20.26
N LYS A 69 12.72 13.81 19.27
CA LYS A 69 13.78 14.09 18.31
C LYS A 69 13.36 15.31 17.51
N TYR A 70 14.24 16.31 17.47
CA TYR A 70 14.12 17.54 16.68
C TYR A 70 13.70 17.18 15.24
N ARG A 71 12.42 17.38 14.93
CA ARG A 71 11.89 17.26 13.56
C ARG A 71 12.04 18.63 12.92
N ASP A 72 12.52 18.67 11.68
CA ASP A 72 12.63 19.91 10.91
C ASP A 72 11.27 20.64 10.92
N PRO A 73 11.18 21.90 11.40
CA PRO A 73 9.93 22.64 11.43
C PRO A 73 9.30 22.86 10.05
N SER A 74 10.08 22.71 8.97
CA SER A 74 9.63 22.91 7.60
C SER A 74 9.10 21.63 6.94
N ILE A 75 9.17 20.47 7.60
CA ILE A 75 8.55 19.24 7.07
C ILE A 75 7.01 19.37 7.12
N PRO A 76 6.32 19.20 5.98
CA PRO A 76 4.87 19.20 5.96
C PRO A 76 4.29 18.16 6.93
N LYS A 77 3.21 18.51 7.63
CA LYS A 77 2.52 17.59 8.54
C LYS A 77 1.71 16.58 7.72
N ARG A 78 1.78 15.31 8.12
CA ARG A 78 1.01 14.23 7.51
C ARG A 78 -0.51 14.46 7.69
N PRO A 79 -1.34 14.01 6.72
CA PRO A 79 -2.79 14.12 6.83
C PRO A 79 -3.34 13.29 8.01
N THR A 80 -4.37 13.79 8.67
CA THR A 80 -5.01 13.12 9.81
C THR A 80 -5.96 12.04 9.30
N ASN A 81 -5.86 10.81 9.82
CA ASN A 81 -6.72 9.68 9.43
C ASN A 81 -8.23 10.04 9.61
N PRO A 82 -9.15 9.57 8.73
CA PRO A 82 -10.58 9.81 8.83
C PRO A 82 -11.18 9.53 10.21
N TYR A 83 -10.77 8.44 10.87
CA TYR A 83 -11.20 8.11 12.23
C TYR A 83 -10.73 9.12 13.26
N LEU A 84 -9.52 9.65 13.11
CA LEU A 84 -8.97 10.66 14.02
C LEU A 84 -9.65 12.01 13.82
N GLN A 85 -9.97 12.38 12.58
CA GLN A 85 -10.80 13.55 12.27
C GLN A 85 -12.20 13.42 12.91
N PHE A 86 -12.83 12.23 12.77
CA PHE A 86 -14.07 11.92 13.46
C PHE A 86 -13.94 12.04 14.99
N CYS A 87 -12.86 11.50 15.56
CA CYS A 87 -12.59 11.63 16.99
C CYS A 87 -12.46 13.10 17.38
N GLU A 88 -11.78 13.95 16.63
CA GLU A 88 -11.65 15.38 16.97
C GLU A 88 -13.01 16.09 17.03
N VAL A 89 -13.89 15.80 16.07
CA VAL A 89 -15.24 16.38 16.03
C VAL A 89 -16.13 15.84 17.15
N GLU A 90 -16.13 14.53 17.36
CA GLU A 90 -17.04 13.88 18.32
C GLU A 90 -16.52 13.84 19.76
N LYS A 91 -15.22 14.08 19.98
CA LYS A 91 -14.61 14.04 21.32
C LYS A 91 -15.21 15.10 22.23
N ASP A 92 -15.49 16.30 21.75
CA ASP A 92 -16.09 17.35 22.58
C ASP A 92 -17.56 17.05 22.91
N ASN A 93 -18.26 16.33 22.04
CA ASN A 93 -19.62 15.85 22.30
C ASN A 93 -19.64 14.72 23.33
N THR A 94 -18.72 13.75 23.20
CA THR A 94 -18.63 12.58 24.09
C THR A 94 -17.93 12.87 25.42
N LYS A 95 -17.06 13.88 25.49
CA LYS A 95 -16.43 14.34 26.74
C LYS A 95 -17.42 14.98 27.71
N LYS A 96 -18.58 15.46 27.22
CA LYS A 96 -19.68 15.94 28.08
C LYS A 96 -20.32 14.82 28.90
N THR A 97 -20.31 13.58 28.39
CA THR A 97 -20.92 12.42 29.02
C THR A 97 -19.89 11.53 29.71
N ILE A 98 -18.68 11.43 29.17
CA ILE A 98 -17.61 10.57 29.70
C ILE A 98 -16.35 11.38 29.99
N SER A 99 -15.99 11.47 31.27
CA SER A 99 -14.78 12.16 31.73
C SER A 99 -13.50 11.31 31.59
N ASN A 100 -13.63 9.97 31.66
CA ASN A 100 -12.50 9.05 31.58
C ASN A 100 -12.04 8.84 30.11
N PHE A 101 -10.77 9.13 29.82
CA PHE A 101 -10.21 9.05 28.47
C PHE A 101 -10.27 7.63 27.86
N ALA A 102 -10.09 6.59 28.68
CA ALA A 102 -10.13 5.20 28.21
C ALA A 102 -11.54 4.80 27.75
N ASP A 103 -12.57 5.26 28.46
CA ASP A 103 -13.97 4.97 28.12
C ASP A 103 -14.46 5.83 26.96
N LEU A 104 -13.99 7.08 26.89
CA LEU A 104 -14.20 8.00 25.77
C LEU A 104 -13.70 7.39 24.45
N SER A 105 -12.47 6.87 24.45
CA SER A 105 -11.86 6.25 23.27
C SER A 105 -12.63 5.00 22.82
N LYS A 106 -13.14 4.20 23.77
CA LYS A 106 -13.97 3.03 23.46
C LYS A 106 -15.32 3.44 22.86
N GLU A 107 -15.95 4.49 23.38
CA GLU A 107 -17.22 4.99 22.86
C GLU A 107 -17.08 5.54 21.44
N LEU A 108 -16.05 6.35 21.18
CA LEU A 108 -15.75 6.86 19.84
C LEU A 108 -15.50 5.73 18.84
N ALA A 109 -14.75 4.70 19.22
CA ALA A 109 -14.52 3.53 18.38
C ALA A 109 -15.83 2.77 18.07
N LYS A 110 -16.75 2.67 19.04
CA LYS A 110 -18.07 2.08 18.82
C LYS A 110 -18.92 2.91 17.87
N LYS A 111 -18.96 4.24 18.07
CA LYS A 111 -19.69 5.15 17.19
C LYS A 111 -19.19 5.08 15.75
N TRP A 112 -17.87 5.12 15.56
CA TRP A 112 -17.26 5.00 14.21
C TRP A 112 -17.65 3.71 13.50
N LYS A 113 -17.62 2.56 14.19
CA LYS A 113 -18.05 1.28 13.61
C LYS A 113 -19.54 1.21 13.30
N ALA A 114 -20.35 2.02 13.97
CA ALA A 114 -21.79 2.11 13.75
C ALA A 114 -22.16 3.06 12.61
N LEU A 115 -21.23 3.93 12.16
CA LEU A 115 -21.48 4.84 11.04
C LEU A 115 -21.69 4.05 9.75
N THR A 116 -22.62 4.54 8.94
CA THR A 116 -22.83 4.06 7.59
C THR A 116 -21.73 4.58 6.64
N LYS A 117 -21.66 3.98 5.45
CA LYS A 117 -20.73 4.45 4.40
C LYS A 117 -20.99 5.91 4.01
N GLU A 118 -22.23 6.37 4.09
CA GLU A 118 -22.61 7.74 3.73
C GLU A 118 -22.17 8.74 4.80
N GLU A 119 -22.33 8.39 6.08
CA GLU A 119 -21.92 9.25 7.20
C GLU A 119 -20.40 9.30 7.39
N SER A 120 -19.68 8.24 7.01
CA SER A 120 -18.22 8.21 7.05
C SER A 120 -17.57 8.87 5.81
N LYS A 121 -18.28 8.92 4.67
CA LYS A 121 -17.83 9.54 3.42
C LYS A 121 -17.19 10.93 3.56
N PRO A 122 -17.79 11.92 4.28
CA PRO A 122 -17.18 13.24 4.41
C PRO A 122 -15.78 13.20 5.04
N TYR A 123 -15.53 12.30 6.00
CA TYR A 123 -14.21 12.16 6.63
C TYR A 123 -13.19 11.53 5.67
N TYR A 124 -13.61 10.57 4.84
CA TYR A 124 -12.75 10.03 3.79
C TYR A 124 -12.43 11.08 2.72
N ASN A 125 -13.42 11.87 2.28
CA ASN A 125 -13.19 12.95 1.32
C ASN A 125 -12.21 14.01 1.87
N LEU A 126 -12.39 14.42 3.14
CA LEU A 126 -11.50 15.38 3.78
C LEU A 126 -10.07 14.84 3.89
N TYR A 127 -9.93 13.55 4.18
CA TYR A 127 -8.64 12.89 4.21
C TYR A 127 -7.96 12.85 2.83
N GLU A 128 -8.68 12.56 1.76
CA GLU A 128 -8.15 12.60 0.38
C GLU A 128 -7.70 14.01 -0.02
N GLU A 129 -8.48 15.04 0.35
CA GLU A 129 -8.09 16.44 0.15
C GLU A 129 -6.81 16.80 0.92
N ASP A 130 -6.72 16.39 2.18
CA ASP A 130 -5.56 16.59 3.05
C ASP A 130 -4.32 15.85 2.52
N LYS A 131 -4.50 14.65 1.99
CA LYS A 131 -3.45 13.83 1.36
C LYS A 131 -2.94 14.51 0.09
N ALA A 132 -3.82 15.00 -0.77
CA ALA A 132 -3.44 15.75 -1.97
C ALA A 132 -2.68 17.05 -1.62
N ARG A 133 -3.07 17.73 -0.53
CA ARG A 133 -2.30 18.87 0.00
C ARG A 133 -0.92 18.43 0.48
N TYR A 134 -0.84 17.39 1.30
CA TYR A 134 0.43 16.87 1.83
C TYR A 134 1.40 16.48 0.71
N HIS A 135 0.93 15.81 -0.34
CA HIS A 135 1.78 15.48 -1.49
C HIS A 135 2.34 16.72 -2.18
N ARG A 136 1.51 17.73 -2.43
CA ARG A 136 1.98 19.00 -3.03
C ARG A 136 3.02 19.68 -2.14
N ASP A 137 2.79 19.73 -0.84
CA ASP A 137 3.70 20.36 0.12
C ASP A 137 5.01 19.57 0.24
N MET A 138 4.95 18.23 0.21
CA MET A 138 6.13 17.36 0.26
C MET A 138 6.99 17.47 -0.99
N VAL A 139 6.37 17.61 -2.17
CA VAL A 139 7.10 17.87 -3.43
C VAL A 139 7.79 19.23 -3.37
N ALA A 140 7.13 20.26 -2.83
CA ALA A 140 7.74 21.57 -2.63
C ALA A 140 8.89 21.53 -1.60
N TYR A 141 8.77 20.70 -0.56
CA TYR A 141 9.81 20.49 0.45
C TYR A 141 11.02 19.75 -0.09
N SER A 142 10.83 18.69 -0.89
CA SER A 142 11.93 17.91 -1.47
C SER A 142 12.68 18.64 -2.59
N ALA A 143 12.03 19.63 -3.22
CA ALA A 143 12.63 20.46 -4.25
C ALA A 143 13.45 21.65 -3.68
N LYS A 144 13.49 21.81 -2.35
CA LYS A 144 14.19 22.88 -1.63
C LYS A 144 15.54 22.39 -1.09
#